data_AF-A0A7S2NZ82-F1
#
_entry.id   AF-A0A7S2NZ82-F1
#
_cell.length_a   1.000
_cell.length_b   1.000
_cell.length_c   1.000
_cell.angle_alpha   90.00
_cell.angle_beta   90.00
_cell.angle_gamma   90.00
#
_symmetry.space_group_name_H-M   'P 1'
#
loop_
_entity.id
_entity.type
_entity.pdbx_description
1 polymer ?
#
loop_
_entity_poly.entity_id
_entity_poly.type
_entity_poly.pdbx_seq_one_letter_code
_entity_poly.pdbx_strand_id
1 'polypeptide(L)'
;ELGQAVSAAKDNIAALEELGDRIAAGYVRQTIASLHLDSGDAAGALAASREAAEVFQQAGDQAAEAAALYTLAKAHLQKHQAMVDSFGGLDMNPGLLPKEDPREAAKAALKARTLFRQAGDVPMELEALNTAAHAALAKQDARDALR
;
A
#
# COMPACT_ATOMS: atom_id res chain seq x y z
N GLU A 1 13.75 -5.31 17.23
CA GLU A 1 13.49 -6.54 16.47
C GLU A 1 13.10 -6.26 15.01
N LEU A 2 12.18 -5.33 14.72
CA LEU A 2 11.83 -4.90 13.34
C LEU A 2 13.04 -4.43 12.50
N GLY A 3 13.90 -3.58 13.06
CA GLY A 3 15.07 -3.05 12.33
C GLY A 3 16.08 -4.14 11.92
N GLN A 4 16.23 -5.20 12.72
CA GLN A 4 17.08 -6.34 12.36
C GLN A 4 16.46 -7.17 11.24
N ALA A 5 15.14 -7.40 11.28
CA ALA A 5 14.43 -8.11 10.22
C ALA A 5 14.50 -7.36 8.88
N VAL A 6 14.29 -6.04 8.90
CA VAL A 6 14.42 -5.19 7.69
C VAL A 6 15.85 -5.16 7.19
N SER A 7 16.86 -5.11 8.07
CA SER A 7 18.27 -5.15 7.67
C SER A 7 18.62 -6.47 6.96
N ALA A 8 18.27 -7.61 7.57
CA ALA A 8 18.51 -8.92 6.96
C ALA A 8 17.77 -9.08 5.62
N ALA A 9 16.55 -8.53 5.52
CA ALA A 9 15.79 -8.56 4.27
C ALA A 9 16.43 -7.68 3.17
N LYS A 10 17.05 -6.55 3.52
CA LYS A 10 17.80 -5.71 2.56
C LYS A 10 19.07 -6.40 2.04
N ASP A 11 19.80 -7.07 2.93
CA ASP A 11 20.99 -7.85 2.54
C ASP A 11 20.60 -8.99 1.58
N ASN A 12 19.45 -9.63 1.84
CA ASN A 12 18.89 -10.66 0.95
C ASN A 12 18.51 -10.09 -0.43
N ILE A 13 17.85 -8.92 -0.47
CA ILE A 13 17.55 -8.23 -1.74
C ILE A 13 18.82 -7.98 -2.54
N ALA A 14 19.88 -7.46 -1.91
CA ALA A 14 21.14 -7.18 -2.59
C ALA A 14 21.74 -8.46 -3.21
N ALA A 15 21.78 -9.56 -2.46
CA ALA A 15 22.26 -10.85 -2.97
C ALA A 15 21.41 -11.38 -4.12
N LEU A 16 20.07 -11.27 -4.04
CA LEU A 16 19.16 -11.71 -5.11
C LEU A 16 19.32 -10.86 -6.38
N GLU A 17 19.57 -9.56 -6.24
CA GLU A 17 19.82 -8.66 -7.37
C GLU A 17 21.16 -8.95 -8.05
N GLU A 18 22.21 -9.27 -7.29
CA GLU A 18 23.49 -9.74 -7.83
C GLU A 18 23.34 -11.06 -8.61
N LEU A 19 22.45 -11.94 -8.16
CA LEU A 19 22.11 -13.20 -8.83
C LEU A 19 21.14 -13.01 -10.01
N GLY A 20 20.60 -11.81 -10.21
CA GLY A 20 19.62 -11.49 -11.25
C GLY A 20 18.19 -11.97 -10.96
N ASP A 21 17.91 -12.47 -9.75
CA ASP A 21 16.58 -12.94 -9.35
C ASP A 21 15.72 -11.79 -8.81
N ARG A 22 15.26 -10.96 -9.75
CA ARG A 22 14.42 -9.80 -9.44
C ARG A 22 13.07 -10.18 -8.83
N ILE A 23 12.51 -11.33 -9.24
CA ILE A 23 11.20 -11.78 -8.75
C ILE A 23 11.31 -12.13 -7.26
N ALA A 24 12.30 -12.92 -6.87
CA ALA A 24 12.55 -13.22 -5.46
C ALA A 24 12.79 -11.94 -4.65
N ALA A 25 13.54 -10.98 -5.19
CA ALA A 25 13.74 -9.69 -4.55
C ALA A 25 12.41 -8.91 -4.37
N GLY A 26 11.49 -9.02 -5.33
CA GLY A 26 10.12 -8.49 -5.23
C GLY A 26 9.32 -9.10 -4.07
N TYR A 27 9.40 -10.42 -3.86
CA TYR A 27 8.75 -11.09 -2.72
C TYR A 27 9.33 -10.66 -1.37
N VAL A 28 10.64 -10.46 -1.29
CA VAL A 28 11.27 -9.92 -0.07
C VAL A 28 10.81 -8.47 0.19
N ARG A 29 10.74 -7.63 -0.84
CA ARG A 29 10.18 -6.27 -0.74
C ARG A 29 8.73 -6.27 -0.29
N GLN A 30 7.90 -7.17 -0.81
CA GLN A 30 6.52 -7.30 -0.37
C GLN A 30 6.42 -7.65 1.12
N THR A 31 7.31 -8.50 1.61
CA THR A 31 7.40 -8.83 3.04
C THR A 31 7.81 -7.61 3.87
N ILE A 32 8.81 -6.85 3.42
CA ILE A 32 9.23 -5.59 4.06
C ILE A 32 8.06 -4.59 4.10
N ALA A 33 7.28 -4.49 3.02
CA ALA A 33 6.13 -3.59 2.96
C ALA A 33 5.06 -3.94 4.00
N SER A 34 4.73 -5.23 4.15
CA SER A 34 3.80 -5.69 5.19
C SER A 34 4.33 -5.39 6.60
N LEU A 35 5.62 -5.64 6.85
CA LEU A 35 6.24 -5.35 8.15
C LEU A 35 6.17 -3.86 8.52
N HIS A 36 6.44 -2.97 7.56
CA HIS A 36 6.32 -1.53 7.77
C HIS A 36 4.87 -1.10 8.00
N LEU A 37 3.92 -1.69 7.26
CA LEU A 37 2.50 -1.41 7.43
C LEU A 37 2.02 -1.80 8.83
N ASP A 38 2.41 -2.98 9.30
CA ASP A 38 2.08 -3.48 10.63
C ASP A 38 2.73 -2.65 11.74
N SER A 39 3.91 -2.07 11.50
CA SER A 39 4.58 -1.17 12.44
C SER A 39 4.09 0.27 12.41
N GLY A 40 3.12 0.61 11.56
CA GLY A 40 2.64 1.99 11.39
C GLY A 40 3.55 2.90 10.56
N ASP A 41 4.61 2.35 9.96
CA ASP A 41 5.53 3.10 9.10
C ASP A 41 5.01 3.12 7.67
N ALA A 42 4.01 3.96 7.44
CA ALA A 42 3.39 4.09 6.12
C ALA A 42 4.40 4.50 5.03
N ALA A 43 5.45 5.27 5.36
CA ALA A 43 6.45 5.69 4.39
C ALA A 43 7.30 4.50 3.89
N GLY A 44 7.78 3.66 4.83
CA GLY A 44 8.49 2.44 4.49
C GLY A 44 7.61 1.45 3.70
N ALA A 45 6.34 1.32 4.09
CA ALA A 45 5.39 0.44 3.40
C ALA A 45 5.13 0.89 1.96
N LEU A 46 4.96 2.20 1.73
CA LEU A 46 4.75 2.79 0.39
C LEU A 46 5.93 2.55 -0.53
N ALA A 47 7.16 2.73 -0.05
CA ALA A 47 8.37 2.52 -0.85
C ALA A 47 8.51 1.04 -1.27
N ALA A 48 8.45 0.14 -0.30
CA ALA A 48 8.67 -1.29 -0.54
C ALA A 48 7.56 -1.93 -1.40
N SER A 49 6.28 -1.58 -1.16
CA SER A 49 5.16 -2.13 -1.95
C SER A 49 5.14 -1.60 -3.39
N ARG A 50 5.58 -0.36 -3.63
CA ARG A 50 5.69 0.19 -4.98
C ARG A 50 6.74 -0.57 -5.80
N GLU A 51 7.94 -0.74 -5.25
CA GLU A 51 9.00 -1.49 -5.93
C GLU A 51 8.59 -2.94 -6.19
N ALA A 52 7.94 -3.60 -5.21
CA ALA A 52 7.42 -4.95 -5.39
C ALA A 52 6.38 -5.02 -6.52
N ALA A 53 5.41 -4.09 -6.55
CA ALA A 53 4.39 -4.05 -7.59
C ALA A 53 5.00 -3.85 -8.99
N GLU A 54 6.02 -3.00 -9.14
CA GLU A 54 6.71 -2.79 -10.41
C GLU A 54 7.44 -4.05 -10.88
N VAL A 55 8.12 -4.76 -9.97
CA VAL A 55 8.77 -6.05 -10.27
C VAL A 55 7.75 -7.09 -10.74
N PHE A 56 6.66 -7.27 -10.00
CA PHE A 56 5.65 -8.27 -10.33
C PHE A 56 4.91 -7.94 -11.63
N GLN A 57 4.66 -6.65 -11.88
CA GLN A 57 4.10 -6.20 -13.15
C GLN A 57 5.02 -6.55 -14.32
N GLN A 58 6.34 -6.32 -14.19
CA GLN A 58 7.32 -6.67 -15.23
C GLN A 58 7.45 -8.18 -15.42
N ALA A 59 7.29 -8.96 -14.35
CA ALA A 59 7.32 -10.42 -14.38
C ALA A 59 6.01 -11.05 -14.90
N GLY A 60 4.92 -10.29 -14.98
CA GLY A 60 3.59 -10.80 -15.30
C GLY A 60 2.93 -11.60 -14.16
N ASP A 61 3.45 -11.49 -12.93
CA ASP A 61 2.88 -12.13 -11.74
C ASP A 61 1.70 -11.30 -11.22
N GLN A 62 0.52 -11.56 -11.77
CA GLN A 62 -0.68 -10.77 -11.48
C GLN A 62 -1.14 -10.91 -10.02
N ALA A 63 -0.95 -12.07 -9.40
CA ALA A 63 -1.35 -12.32 -8.02
C ALA A 63 -0.45 -11.56 -7.04
N ALA A 64 0.87 -11.62 -7.26
CA ALA A 64 1.81 -10.87 -6.45
C ALA A 64 1.70 -9.35 -6.68
N GLU A 65 1.46 -8.91 -7.92
CA GLU A 65 1.17 -7.50 -8.23
C GLU A 65 -0.08 -7.02 -7.47
N ALA A 66 -1.14 -7.82 -7.44
CA ALA A 66 -2.37 -7.50 -6.72
C ALA A 66 -2.12 -7.31 -5.22
N ALA A 67 -1.37 -8.22 -4.59
CA ALA A 67 -1.02 -8.15 -3.17
C ALA A 67 -0.18 -6.91 -2.84
N ALA A 68 0.79 -6.58 -3.70
CA ALA A 68 1.61 -5.38 -3.53
C ALA A 68 0.79 -4.09 -3.68
N LEU A 69 -0.09 -4.02 -4.68
CA LEU A 69 -0.99 -2.88 -4.87
C LEU A 69 -2.00 -2.73 -3.72
N TYR A 70 -2.49 -3.84 -3.16
CA TYR A 70 -3.35 -3.81 -1.98
C TYR A 70 -2.62 -3.24 -0.76
N THR A 71 -1.36 -3.66 -0.55
CA THR A 71 -0.50 -3.14 0.53
C THR A 71 -0.23 -1.65 0.33
N LEU A 72 0.06 -1.23 -0.90
CA LEU A 72 0.24 0.18 -1.27
C LEU A 72 -1.01 1.01 -0.95
N ALA A 73 -2.20 0.48 -1.23
CA ALA A 73 -3.45 1.15 -0.92
C ALA A 73 -3.65 1.34 0.60
N LYS A 74 -3.40 0.30 1.39
CA LYS A 74 -3.47 0.37 2.85
C LYS A 74 -2.44 1.35 3.43
N ALA A 75 -1.23 1.40 2.89
CA ALA A 75 -0.19 2.32 3.33
C ALA A 75 -0.57 3.79 3.08
N HIS A 76 -1.16 4.10 1.93
CA HIS A 76 -1.70 5.44 1.68
C HIS A 76 -2.82 5.81 2.67
N LEU A 77 -3.74 4.89 2.98
CA LEU A 77 -4.78 5.15 3.98
C LEU A 77 -4.22 5.33 5.39
N GLN A 78 -3.23 4.53 5.79
CA GLN A 78 -2.57 4.67 7.08
C GLN A 78 -1.84 6.02 7.19
N LYS A 79 -1.17 6.46 6.12
CA LYS A 79 -0.54 7.79 6.06
C LYS A 79 -1.56 8.91 6.20
N HIS A 80 -2.70 8.79 5.50
CA HIS A 80 -3.79 9.74 5.63
C HIS A 80 -4.37 9.76 7.05
N GLN A 81 -4.62 8.59 7.64
CA GLN A 81 -5.15 8.46 8.99
C GLN A 81 -4.19 9.06 10.04
N ALA A 82 -2.90 8.75 9.96
CA ALA A 82 -1.90 9.34 10.86
C ALA A 82 -1.87 10.88 10.76
N MET A 83 -2.12 11.41 9.56
CA MET A 83 -2.28 12.83 9.34
C MET A 83 -3.56 13.36 10.02
N VAL A 84 -4.72 12.73 9.78
CA VAL A 84 -5.99 13.05 10.46
C VAL A 84 -5.80 13.09 11.97
N ASP A 85 -5.17 12.06 12.55
CA ASP A 85 -4.94 11.93 13.98
C ASP A 85 -4.02 13.03 14.52
N SER A 86 -2.99 13.41 13.75
CA SER A 86 -2.09 14.50 14.10
C SER A 86 -2.80 15.86 14.11
N PHE A 87 -3.82 16.03 13.27
CA PHE A 87 -4.63 17.25 13.21
C PHE A 87 -5.84 17.22 14.13
N GLY A 88 -6.33 16.06 14.56
CA GLY A 88 -7.53 15.90 15.41
C GLY A 88 -7.43 16.49 16.82
N GLY A 89 -6.24 16.94 17.25
CA GLY A 89 -6.05 17.72 18.47
C GLY A 89 -6.21 19.24 18.29
N LEU A 90 -6.32 19.71 17.05
CA LEU A 90 -6.65 21.08 16.68
C LEU A 90 -8.07 20.99 16.10
N ASP A 91 -9.01 21.85 16.49
CA ASP A 91 -10.38 21.90 15.91
C ASP A 91 -10.35 22.31 14.42
N MET A 92 -9.66 21.52 13.59
CA MET A 92 -9.37 21.76 12.19
C MET A 92 -10.34 20.95 11.36
N ASN A 93 -10.89 21.61 10.35
CA ASN A 93 -11.77 21.01 9.39
C ASN A 93 -11.03 19.89 8.62
N PRO A 94 -11.46 18.60 8.69
CA PRO A 94 -10.86 17.49 7.94
C PRO A 94 -10.84 17.72 6.42
N GLY A 95 -11.69 18.62 5.91
CA GLY A 95 -11.72 19.06 4.50
C GLY A 95 -10.48 19.79 3.98
N LEU A 96 -9.60 20.25 4.88
CA LEU A 96 -8.33 20.89 4.52
C LEU A 96 -7.18 19.90 4.32
N LEU A 97 -7.40 18.61 4.60
CA LEU A 97 -6.36 17.59 4.46
C LEU A 97 -6.04 17.30 2.98
N PRO A 98 -4.76 17.06 2.64
CA PRO A 98 -4.35 16.61 1.32
C PRO A 98 -5.12 15.36 0.88
N LYS A 99 -5.67 15.40 -0.34
CA LYS A 99 -6.48 14.32 -0.93
C LYS A 99 -5.66 13.36 -1.78
N GLU A 100 -4.34 13.55 -1.85
CA GLU A 100 -3.45 12.73 -2.66
C GLU A 100 -3.42 11.29 -2.16
N ASP A 101 -3.23 11.08 -0.85
CA ASP A 101 -3.13 9.74 -0.28
C ASP A 101 -4.45 8.94 -0.44
N PRO A 102 -5.64 9.44 -0.08
CA PRO A 102 -6.90 8.74 -0.39
C PRO A 102 -7.12 8.49 -1.88
N ARG A 103 -6.67 9.39 -2.75
CA ARG A 103 -6.80 9.22 -4.20
C ARG A 103 -5.91 8.09 -4.73
N GLU A 104 -4.64 8.05 -4.32
CA GLU A 104 -3.73 6.99 -4.72
C GLU A 104 -4.12 5.65 -4.08
N ALA A 105 -4.64 5.66 -2.85
CA ALA A 105 -5.21 4.46 -2.22
C ALA A 105 -6.35 3.87 -3.06
N ALA A 106 -7.32 4.69 -3.47
CA ALA A 106 -8.44 4.23 -4.30
C ALA A 106 -7.96 3.65 -5.64
N LYS A 107 -6.99 4.30 -6.29
CA LYS A 107 -6.41 3.85 -7.55
C LYS A 107 -5.70 2.50 -7.41
N ALA A 108 -4.85 2.36 -6.40
CA ALA A 108 -4.12 1.13 -6.13
C ALA A 108 -5.07 -0.02 -5.78
N ALA A 109 -6.07 0.23 -4.91
CA ALA A 109 -7.08 -0.75 -4.51
C ALA A 109 -7.94 -1.24 -5.69
N LEU A 110 -8.37 -0.33 -6.58
CA LEU A 110 -9.15 -0.72 -7.77
C LEU A 110 -8.33 -1.56 -8.76
N LYS A 111 -7.04 -1.26 -8.91
CA LYS A 111 -6.13 -2.07 -9.72
C LYS A 111 -5.93 -3.45 -9.08
N ALA A 112 -5.65 -3.52 -7.78
CA ALA A 112 -5.53 -4.77 -7.02
C ALA A 112 -6.80 -5.64 -7.16
N ARG A 113 -7.98 -5.04 -6.95
CA ARG A 113 -9.28 -5.70 -7.14
C ARG A 113 -9.40 -6.33 -8.53
N THR A 114 -9.02 -5.59 -9.57
CA THR A 114 -9.12 -6.09 -10.95
C THR A 114 -8.26 -7.32 -11.18
N LEU A 115 -7.06 -7.34 -10.60
CA LEU A 115 -6.12 -8.46 -10.69
C LEU A 115 -6.59 -9.65 -9.84
N PHE A 116 -7.06 -9.43 -8.60
CA PHE A 116 -7.65 -10.50 -7.78
C PHE A 116 -8.85 -11.17 -8.47
N ARG A 117 -9.73 -10.38 -9.09
CA ARG A 117 -10.84 -10.90 -9.89
C ARG A 117 -10.36 -11.76 -11.07
N GLN A 118 -9.30 -11.34 -11.76
CA GLN A 118 -8.71 -12.11 -12.85
C GLN A 118 -8.07 -13.42 -12.36
N ALA A 119 -7.48 -13.40 -11.16
CA ALA A 119 -6.91 -14.57 -10.51
C ALA A 119 -7.97 -15.50 -9.88
N GLY A 120 -9.23 -15.07 -9.79
CA GLY A 120 -10.30 -15.83 -9.12
C GLY A 120 -10.26 -15.76 -7.59
N ASP A 121 -9.46 -14.85 -7.01
CA ASP A 121 -9.36 -14.64 -5.56
C ASP A 121 -10.49 -13.71 -5.08
N VAL A 122 -11.67 -14.31 -4.88
CA VAL A 122 -12.88 -13.58 -4.45
C VAL A 122 -12.72 -12.92 -3.07
N PRO A 123 -12.14 -13.59 -2.04
CA PRO A 123 -11.90 -12.95 -0.75
C PRO A 123 -11.07 -11.67 -0.87
N MET A 124 -9.94 -11.73 -1.57
CA MET A 124 -9.08 -10.56 -1.74
C MET A 124 -9.69 -9.50 -2.67
N GLU A 125 -10.50 -9.90 -3.65
CA GLU A 125 -11.29 -8.94 -4.44
C GLU A 125 -12.18 -8.08 -3.54
N LEU A 126 -12.89 -8.71 -2.59
CA LEU A 126 -13.78 -8.01 -1.66
C LEU A 126 -13.00 -7.12 -0.70
N GLU A 127 -11.85 -7.56 -0.19
CA GLU A 127 -10.98 -6.73 0.65
C GLU A 127 -10.45 -5.49 -0.10
N ALA A 128 -10.03 -5.66 -1.34
CA ALA A 128 -9.58 -4.57 -2.19
C ALA A 128 -10.72 -3.59 -2.51
N LEU A 129 -11.94 -4.11 -2.74
CA LEU A 129 -13.13 -3.28 -2.92
C LEU A 129 -13.47 -2.48 -1.66
N ASN A 130 -13.41 -3.10 -0.49
CA ASN A 130 -13.65 -2.43 0.79
C ASN A 130 -12.64 -1.30 1.05
N THR A 131 -11.35 -1.58 0.76
CA THR A 131 -10.29 -0.56 0.84
C THR A 131 -10.54 0.60 -0.12
N ALA A 132 -10.99 0.33 -1.34
CA ALA A 132 -11.36 1.38 -2.29
C ALA A 132 -12.56 2.23 -1.81
N ALA A 133 -13.55 1.61 -1.15
CA ALA A 133 -14.68 2.32 -0.57
C ALA A 133 -14.24 3.25 0.58
N HIS A 134 -13.41 2.78 1.51
CA HIS A 134 -12.84 3.63 2.56
C HIS A 134 -12.04 4.81 2.00
N ALA A 135 -11.23 4.56 0.97
CA ALA A 135 -10.48 5.61 0.28
C ALA A 135 -11.39 6.66 -0.39
N ALA A 136 -12.53 6.23 -0.95
CA ALA A 136 -13.51 7.13 -1.52
C ALA A 136 -14.24 7.97 -0.47
N LEU A 137 -14.56 7.39 0.70
CA LEU A 137 -15.17 8.10 1.83
C LEU A 137 -14.22 9.15 2.39
N ALA A 138 -12.96 8.80 2.67
CA ALA A 138 -11.94 9.76 3.13
C ALA A 138 -11.77 10.94 2.14
N LYS A 139 -11.96 10.70 0.85
CA LYS A 139 -11.96 11.74 -0.19
C LYS A 139 -13.25 12.59 -0.18
N GLN A 140 -14.41 12.00 0.08
CA GLN A 140 -15.73 12.65 0.08
C GLN A 140 -16.01 13.44 1.35
N ASP A 141 -15.65 12.93 2.53
CA ASP A 141 -15.76 13.64 3.81
C ASP A 141 -15.02 14.98 3.73
N ALA A 142 -13.87 15.00 3.05
CA ALA A 142 -13.12 16.21 2.82
C ALA A 142 -13.74 17.17 1.76
N ARG A 143 -14.72 16.72 0.97
CA ARG A 143 -15.46 17.55 -0.01
C ARG A 143 -16.69 18.18 0.64
N ASP A 144 -17.41 17.42 1.45
CA ASP A 144 -18.64 17.91 2.10
C ASP A 144 -18.31 18.92 3.19
N ALA A 145 -17.14 18.85 3.81
CA ALA A 145 -16.70 19.85 4.77
C ALA A 145 -16.31 21.23 4.18
N LEU A 146 -16.34 21.40 2.85
CA LEU A 146 -16.09 22.68 2.15
C LEU A 146 -17.37 23.36 1.64
N ARG A 147 -18.56 22.84 1.97
CA ARG A 147 -19.87 23.43 1.65
C ARG A 147 -20.55 23.97 2.90
#